data_AF-A0A7K5BUD6-F1
#
_entry.id   AF-A0A7K5BUD6-F1
#
_cell.length_a   1.000
_cell.length_b   1.000
_cell.length_c   1.000
_cell.angle_alpha   90.00
_cell.angle_beta   90.00
_cell.angle_gamma   90.00
#
_symmetry.space_group_name_H-M   'P 1'
#
loop_
_entity.id
_entity.type
_entity.pdbx_description
1 polymer ?
#
loop_
_entity_poly.entity_id
_entity_poly.type
_entity_poly.pdbx_seq_one_letter_code
_entity_poly.pdbx_strand_id
1 'polypeptide(L)'
;QCVLWRDNACCSANTSLEAHRDQSYLYNFNWDHCGAMPEKCKRHFIQDTCLYECSPNLGPWIDQADTSWRKERIRDVPLCQEDCEQWWEDCQDAVTCKVNWHKGWNWTTGTNQCPKGAMCQKFKFVFPTAAALCEQIWSGSYRYTAHHRGSGRCIQMWFDPTQGNPNVAVAQYYA
;
A
#
# COMPACT_ATOMS: atom_id res chain seq x y z
N GLN A 1 1.75 -11.81 -7.39
CA GLN A 1 1.22 -11.29 -6.10
C GLN A 1 -0.28 -11.06 -6.16
N CYS A 2 -0.82 -10.37 -7.17
CA CYS A 2 -2.27 -10.10 -7.27
C CYS A 2 -3.17 -11.33 -7.52
N VAL A 3 -2.61 -12.53 -7.66
CA VAL A 3 -3.37 -13.78 -7.86
C VAL A 3 -4.31 -14.11 -6.70
N LEU A 4 -4.10 -13.49 -5.53
CA LEU A 4 -4.98 -13.65 -4.38
C LEU A 4 -6.42 -13.17 -4.63
N TRP A 5 -6.63 -12.29 -5.62
CA TRP A 5 -7.94 -11.76 -5.99
C TRP A 5 -8.52 -12.38 -7.27
N ARG A 6 -7.89 -13.44 -7.82
CA ARG A 6 -8.26 -13.98 -9.15
C ARG A 6 -9.75 -14.34 -9.30
N ASP A 7 -10.38 -14.80 -8.21
CA ASP A 7 -11.76 -15.31 -8.24
C ASP A 7 -12.80 -14.17 -8.25
N ASN A 8 -12.44 -12.99 -7.71
CA ASN A 8 -13.26 -11.78 -7.72
C ASN A 8 -12.38 -10.54 -7.51
N ALA A 9 -12.13 -9.77 -8.58
CA ALA A 9 -11.24 -8.61 -8.57
C ALA A 9 -11.87 -7.38 -9.24
N CYS A 10 -11.48 -6.20 -8.76
CA CYS A 10 -11.74 -4.92 -9.41
C CYS A 10 -10.70 -4.56 -10.49
N CYS A 11 -9.51 -5.16 -10.44
CA CYS A 11 -8.42 -4.86 -11.36
C CYS A 11 -8.51 -5.69 -12.65
N SER A 12 -7.90 -5.18 -13.72
CA SER A 12 -7.70 -5.94 -14.97
C SER A 12 -6.43 -6.80 -14.90
N ALA A 13 -6.32 -7.77 -15.81
CA ALA A 13 -5.08 -8.55 -15.97
C ALA A 13 -3.87 -7.62 -16.27
N ASN A 14 -4.06 -6.60 -17.11
CA ASN A 14 -3.02 -5.63 -17.43
C ASN A 14 -2.57 -4.83 -16.18
N THR A 15 -3.52 -4.33 -15.40
CA THR A 15 -3.26 -3.66 -14.11
C THR A 15 -2.45 -4.57 -13.18
N SER A 16 -2.79 -5.85 -13.10
CA SER A 16 -2.09 -6.80 -12.23
C SER A 16 -0.64 -7.04 -12.65
N LEU A 17 -0.34 -7.07 -13.95
CA LEU A 17 1.04 -7.20 -14.46
C LEU A 17 1.85 -5.95 -14.13
N GLU A 18 1.23 -4.79 -14.20
CA GLU A 18 1.87 -3.48 -14.07
C GLU A 18 2.08 -3.07 -12.63
N ALA A 19 1.29 -3.61 -11.70
CA ALA A 19 1.58 -3.55 -10.28
C ALA A 19 2.97 -4.13 -9.92
N HIS A 20 3.54 -5.01 -10.77
CA HIS A 20 4.86 -5.62 -10.54
C HIS A 20 6.00 -4.91 -11.28
N ARG A 21 5.72 -3.86 -12.06
CA ARG A 21 6.73 -3.11 -12.82
C ARG A 21 7.09 -1.82 -12.12
N ASP A 22 8.39 -1.50 -12.10
CA ASP A 22 8.85 -0.17 -11.72
C ASP A 22 8.39 0.86 -12.73
N GLN A 23 7.98 2.05 -12.25
CA GLN A 23 7.54 3.13 -13.12
C GLN A 23 6.44 2.70 -14.11
N SER A 24 5.54 1.83 -13.63
CA SER A 24 4.42 1.31 -14.41
C SER A 24 3.44 2.40 -14.81
N TYR A 25 2.61 2.14 -15.82
CA TYR A 25 1.65 3.15 -16.29
C TYR A 25 0.63 3.57 -15.22
N LEU A 26 0.46 2.77 -14.16
CA LEU A 26 -0.51 3.03 -13.10
C LEU A 26 -0.25 4.40 -12.46
N TYR A 27 1.00 4.64 -12.08
CA TYR A 27 1.38 5.84 -11.32
C TYR A 27 2.72 6.44 -11.75
N ASN A 28 3.42 5.81 -12.69
CA ASN A 28 4.81 6.09 -13.05
C ASN A 28 5.75 6.21 -11.84
N PHE A 29 5.46 5.40 -10.81
CA PHE A 29 6.08 5.52 -9.50
C PHE A 29 7.41 4.75 -9.45
N ASN A 30 8.45 5.44 -9.03
CA ASN A 30 9.78 4.94 -8.78
C ASN A 30 9.93 4.54 -7.31
N TRP A 31 9.96 3.23 -7.06
CA TRP A 31 10.26 2.66 -5.75
C TRP A 31 11.72 2.94 -5.31
N ASP A 32 12.62 3.14 -6.27
CA ASP A 32 14.07 3.31 -6.08
C ASP A 32 14.52 4.78 -6.00
N HIS A 33 13.65 5.69 -5.56
CA HIS A 33 13.90 7.14 -5.51
C HIS A 33 15.06 7.56 -4.58
N CYS A 34 15.56 6.66 -3.73
CA CYS A 34 16.74 6.84 -2.88
C CYS A 34 17.80 5.74 -3.09
N GLY A 35 17.80 5.09 -4.26
CA GLY A 35 18.59 3.88 -4.55
C GLY A 35 17.72 2.63 -4.53
N ALA A 36 18.31 1.49 -4.93
CA ALA A 36 17.58 0.24 -5.09
C ALA A 36 16.87 -0.20 -3.79
N MET A 37 15.55 -0.35 -3.86
CA MET A 37 14.74 -0.86 -2.77
C MET A 37 14.98 -2.37 -2.59
N PRO A 38 15.21 -2.85 -1.36
CA PRO A 38 15.32 -4.28 -1.11
C PRO A 38 14.06 -5.03 -1.55
N GLU A 39 14.21 -6.17 -2.24
CA GLU A 39 13.09 -6.97 -2.75
C GLU A 39 12.07 -7.37 -1.67
N LYS A 40 12.56 -7.69 -0.46
CA LYS A 40 11.70 -8.00 0.69
C LYS A 40 10.80 -6.84 1.13
N CYS A 41 11.21 -5.60 0.88
CA CYS A 41 10.42 -4.40 1.12
C CYS A 41 9.48 -4.12 -0.05
N LYS A 42 10.02 -4.18 -1.28
CA LYS A 42 9.30 -3.90 -2.52
C LYS A 42 8.08 -4.79 -2.73
N ARG A 43 8.16 -6.07 -2.37
CA ARG A 43 7.02 -7.00 -2.44
C ARG A 43 5.78 -6.49 -1.68
N HIS A 44 5.96 -5.78 -0.55
CA HIS A 44 4.83 -5.24 0.21
C HIS A 44 4.15 -4.08 -0.51
N PHE A 45 4.92 -3.21 -1.18
CA PHE A 45 4.36 -2.14 -2.02
C PHE A 45 3.61 -2.70 -3.24
N ILE A 46 4.10 -3.80 -3.82
CA ILE A 46 3.39 -4.49 -4.89
C ILE A 46 2.10 -5.12 -4.35
N GLN A 47 2.15 -5.76 -3.18
CA GLN A 47 0.97 -6.37 -2.55
C GLN A 47 -0.08 -5.33 -2.15
N ASP A 48 0.34 -4.18 -1.64
CA ASP A 48 -0.48 -2.99 -1.40
C ASP A 48 -1.18 -2.52 -2.67
N THR A 49 -0.42 -2.40 -3.77
CA THR A 49 -0.98 -2.05 -5.08
C THR A 49 -2.03 -3.08 -5.51
N CYS A 50 -1.76 -4.38 -5.33
CA CYS A 50 -2.75 -5.41 -5.62
C CYS A 50 -4.01 -5.29 -4.73
N LEU A 51 -3.87 -5.02 -3.43
CA LEU A 51 -5.02 -4.84 -2.54
C LEU A 51 -5.85 -3.63 -2.99
N TYR A 52 -5.21 -2.48 -3.22
CA TYR A 52 -5.87 -1.25 -3.61
C TYR A 52 -6.58 -1.37 -4.96
N GLU A 53 -5.91 -1.94 -5.97
CA GLU A 53 -6.46 -2.05 -7.32
C GLU A 53 -7.46 -3.19 -7.48
N CYS A 54 -7.26 -4.31 -6.78
CA CYS A 54 -8.00 -5.55 -7.04
C CYS A 54 -9.07 -5.87 -6.00
N SER A 55 -9.01 -5.36 -4.77
CA SER A 55 -9.92 -5.81 -3.71
C SER A 55 -11.34 -5.27 -3.87
N PRO A 56 -12.36 -6.13 -4.03
CA PRO A 56 -13.76 -5.71 -4.02
C PRO A 56 -14.28 -5.48 -2.59
N ASN A 57 -13.44 -5.65 -1.56
CA ASN A 57 -13.83 -5.67 -0.15
C ASN A 57 -13.42 -4.41 0.61
N LEU A 58 -13.07 -3.33 -0.09
CA LEU A 58 -12.69 -2.05 0.52
C LEU A 58 -13.84 -1.05 0.59
N GLY A 59 -15.04 -1.43 0.12
CA GLY A 59 -16.24 -0.59 0.05
C GLY A 59 -16.54 0.25 1.31
N PRO A 60 -16.53 -0.33 2.53
CA PRO A 60 -16.84 0.42 3.76
C PRO A 60 -15.91 1.61 4.05
N TRP A 61 -14.75 1.68 3.39
CA TRP A 61 -13.72 2.70 3.61
C TRP A 61 -13.51 3.60 2.39
N ILE A 62 -14.38 3.51 1.39
CA ILE A 62 -14.35 4.41 0.23
C ILE A 62 -14.87 5.78 0.65
N ASP A 63 -14.09 6.81 0.37
CA ASP A 63 -14.41 8.22 0.63
C ASP A 63 -14.10 9.07 -0.62
N GLN A 64 -14.72 10.25 -0.72
CA GLN A 64 -14.49 11.18 -1.82
C GLN A 64 -13.03 11.70 -1.78
N ALA A 65 -12.40 11.71 -2.95
CA ALA A 65 -11.06 12.21 -3.14
C ALA A 65 -11.09 13.62 -3.74
N ASP A 66 -10.34 14.53 -3.13
CA ASP A 66 -10.27 15.93 -3.56
C ASP A 66 -9.16 16.14 -4.61
N THR A 67 -9.11 15.28 -5.63
CA THR A 67 -8.01 15.22 -6.61
C THR A 67 -8.50 15.05 -8.04
N SER A 68 -7.73 15.54 -9.03
CA SER A 68 -8.11 15.51 -10.45
C SER A 68 -8.09 14.12 -11.10
N TRP A 69 -7.35 13.16 -10.53
CA TRP A 69 -7.09 11.85 -11.15
C TRP A 69 -7.90 10.70 -10.56
N ARG A 70 -8.55 10.90 -9.42
CA ARG A 70 -9.49 9.94 -8.82
C ARG A 70 -10.63 10.68 -8.14
N LYS A 71 -11.84 10.17 -8.33
CA LYS A 71 -13.06 10.68 -7.65
C LYS A 71 -13.16 10.16 -6.21
N GLU A 72 -12.66 8.95 -5.98
CA GLU A 72 -12.79 8.23 -4.72
C GLU A 72 -11.43 7.63 -4.31
N ARG A 73 -11.25 7.41 -3.01
CA ARG A 73 -10.09 6.74 -2.44
C ARG A 73 -10.49 5.96 -1.21
N ILE A 74 -9.63 5.05 -0.76
CA ILE A 74 -9.77 4.46 0.58
C ILE A 74 -9.23 5.41 1.67
N ARG A 75 -9.86 5.36 2.85
CA ARG A 75 -9.39 5.98 4.09
C ARG A 75 -9.57 5.07 5.29
N ASP A 76 -8.60 5.09 6.19
CA ASP A 76 -8.67 4.41 7.49
C ASP A 76 -9.01 2.90 7.40
N VAL A 77 -8.61 2.24 6.32
CA VAL A 77 -8.77 0.78 6.18
C VAL A 77 -8.04 0.09 7.33
N PRO A 78 -8.71 -0.72 8.16
CA PRO A 78 -8.13 -1.31 9.35
C PRO A 78 -7.17 -2.43 8.95
N LEU A 79 -5.90 -2.11 8.75
CA LEU A 79 -4.90 -3.10 8.37
C LEU A 79 -4.58 -3.99 9.57
N CYS A 80 -4.51 -5.31 9.35
CA CYS A 80 -4.14 -6.24 10.41
C CYS A 80 -2.74 -5.93 10.96
N GLN A 81 -2.58 -6.19 12.26
CA GLN A 81 -1.35 -5.91 12.98
C GLN A 81 -0.12 -6.48 12.27
N GLU A 82 -0.15 -7.77 11.94
CA GLU A 82 0.99 -8.49 11.36
C GLU A 82 1.32 -8.02 9.94
N ASP A 83 0.31 -7.67 9.13
CA ASP A 83 0.54 -7.17 7.78
C ASP A 83 1.31 -5.84 7.81
N CYS A 84 0.95 -4.95 8.74
CA CYS A 84 1.64 -3.68 8.90
C CYS A 84 3.04 -3.83 9.52
N GLU A 85 3.17 -4.66 10.57
CA GLU A 85 4.45 -4.91 11.24
C GLU A 85 5.45 -5.58 10.30
N GLN A 86 5.04 -6.61 9.56
CA GLN A 86 5.91 -7.31 8.62
C GLN A 86 6.36 -6.41 7.47
N TRP A 87 5.48 -5.52 6.98
CA TRP A 87 5.85 -4.52 5.98
C TRP A 87 6.94 -3.59 6.52
N TRP A 88 6.74 -3.07 7.73
CA TRP A 88 7.73 -2.19 8.35
C TRP A 88 9.07 -2.87 8.63
N GLU A 89 9.05 -4.09 9.18
CA GLU A 89 10.24 -4.90 9.46
C GLU A 89 11.07 -5.18 8.21
N ASP A 90 10.42 -5.60 7.12
CA ASP A 90 11.11 -5.89 5.86
C ASP A 90 11.69 -4.63 5.19
N CYS A 91 11.14 -3.46 5.51
CA CYS A 91 11.58 -2.18 4.97
C CYS A 91 12.58 -1.41 5.83
N GLN A 92 12.93 -1.82 7.05
CA GLN A 92 13.74 -0.98 7.96
C GLN A 92 15.07 -0.47 7.38
N ASP A 93 15.73 -1.27 6.54
CA ASP A 93 17.00 -0.92 5.88
C ASP A 93 16.83 -0.31 4.48
N ALA A 94 15.60 -0.28 3.94
CA ALA A 94 15.30 0.52 2.76
C ALA A 94 15.50 2.01 3.07
N VAL A 95 15.59 2.84 2.03
CA VAL A 95 15.87 4.27 2.15
C VAL A 95 14.76 5.06 1.47
N THR A 96 14.32 6.13 2.10
CA THR A 96 13.39 7.09 1.50
C THR A 96 13.72 8.51 1.96
N CYS A 97 13.18 9.50 1.26
CA CYS A 97 13.34 10.91 1.58
C CYS A 97 12.04 11.56 2.07
N LYS A 98 10.94 10.80 2.16
CA LYS A 98 9.60 11.34 2.45
C LYS A 98 8.77 10.40 3.32
N VAL A 99 8.01 11.00 4.23
CA VAL A 99 6.99 10.33 5.05
C VAL A 99 5.68 10.13 4.28
N ASN A 100 5.28 11.09 3.45
CA ASN A 100 4.03 11.03 2.68
C ASN A 100 4.35 10.89 1.20
N TRP A 101 3.92 9.77 0.61
CA TRP A 101 4.20 9.39 -0.77
C TRP A 101 3.07 9.72 -1.75
N HIS A 102 1.92 10.21 -1.29
CA HIS A 102 0.87 10.71 -2.18
C HIS A 102 1.17 12.09 -2.78
N LYS A 103 1.96 12.93 -2.09
CA LYS A 103 2.14 14.33 -2.50
C LYS A 103 3.54 14.89 -2.22
N GLY A 104 3.90 15.94 -2.96
CA GLY A 104 5.14 16.69 -2.75
C GLY A 104 6.39 15.98 -3.25
N TRP A 105 6.26 15.18 -4.30
CA TRP A 105 7.39 14.68 -5.10
C TRP A 105 7.79 15.72 -6.15
N ASN A 106 9.04 15.67 -6.60
CA ASN A 106 9.46 16.35 -7.81
C ASN A 106 9.19 15.44 -9.03
N TRP A 107 8.39 15.91 -9.98
CA TRP A 107 8.02 15.16 -11.19
C TRP A 107 8.62 15.75 -12.48
N THR A 108 9.58 16.69 -12.40
CA THR A 108 10.12 17.39 -13.58
C THR A 108 10.73 16.46 -14.64
N THR A 109 11.17 15.27 -14.26
CA THR A 109 11.76 14.27 -15.17
C THR A 109 10.75 13.21 -15.63
N GLY A 110 9.46 13.39 -15.32
CA GLY A 110 8.39 12.45 -15.62
C GLY A 110 8.16 11.40 -14.53
N THR A 111 9.14 11.10 -13.68
CA THR A 111 9.03 10.17 -12.54
C THR A 111 9.22 10.89 -11.21
N ASN A 112 8.76 10.30 -10.10
CA ASN A 112 8.93 10.89 -8.78
C ASN A 112 10.39 10.86 -8.32
N GLN A 113 10.87 12.04 -7.95
CA GLN A 113 12.18 12.26 -7.34
C GLN A 113 12.03 12.99 -6.01
N CYS A 114 13.00 12.79 -5.13
CA CYS A 114 13.07 13.51 -3.87
C CYS A 114 13.03 15.04 -4.12
N PRO A 115 12.15 15.78 -3.41
CA PRO A 115 12.07 17.22 -3.56
C PRO A 115 13.35 17.89 -3.04
N LYS A 116 13.61 19.11 -3.50
CA LYS A 116 14.80 19.87 -3.11
C LYS A 116 14.89 19.99 -1.59
N GLY A 117 16.05 19.63 -1.03
CA GLY A 117 16.32 19.68 0.40
C GLY A 117 15.87 18.44 1.19
N ALA A 118 15.13 17.51 0.58
CA ALA A 118 14.84 16.23 1.22
C ALA A 118 16.07 15.31 1.17
N MET A 119 16.44 14.75 2.32
CA MET A 119 17.57 13.83 2.45
C MET A 119 17.08 12.39 2.51
N CYS A 120 17.73 11.51 1.75
CA CYS A 120 17.51 10.07 1.83
C CYS A 120 18.00 9.53 3.18
N GLN A 121 17.11 8.87 3.91
CA GLN A 121 17.34 8.29 5.23
C GLN A 121 16.73 6.89 5.30
N LYS A 122 17.25 6.05 6.19
CA LYS A 122 16.67 4.71 6.39
C LYS A 122 15.20 4.83 6.80
N PHE A 123 14.37 3.93 6.28
CA PHE A 123 12.93 3.87 6.56
C PHE A 123 12.65 3.93 8.05
N LYS A 124 13.41 3.21 8.89
CA LYS A 124 13.22 3.24 10.35
C LYS A 124 13.38 4.61 11.01
N PHE A 125 14.09 5.55 10.38
CA PHE A 125 14.19 6.94 10.87
C PHE A 125 13.07 7.82 10.35
N VAL A 126 12.57 7.55 9.14
CA VAL A 126 11.46 8.29 8.52
C VAL A 126 10.11 7.83 9.08
N PHE A 127 9.98 6.53 9.34
CA PHE A 127 8.83 5.85 9.92
C PHE A 127 9.29 5.11 11.20
N PRO A 128 9.21 5.77 12.38
CA PRO A 128 9.74 5.19 13.63
C PRO A 128 9.03 3.94 14.11
N THR A 129 7.79 3.69 13.65
CA THR A 129 6.96 2.54 14.03
C THR A 129 6.22 1.98 12.82
N ALA A 130 5.71 0.75 12.93
CA ALA A 130 4.87 0.15 11.90
C ALA A 130 3.63 1.01 11.60
N ALA A 131 2.93 1.49 12.64
CA ALA A 131 1.80 2.41 12.48
C ALA A 131 2.20 3.68 11.72
N ALA A 132 3.36 4.27 12.00
CA ALA A 132 3.83 5.44 11.27
C ALA A 132 4.00 5.17 9.77
N LEU A 133 4.49 3.98 9.40
CA LEU A 133 4.56 3.58 7.99
C LEU A 133 3.16 3.47 7.37
N CYS A 134 2.34 2.55 7.88
CA CYS A 134 1.09 2.17 7.21
C CYS A 134 0.08 3.33 7.16
N GLU A 135 0.04 4.17 8.20
CA GLU A 135 -0.90 5.29 8.27
C GLU A 135 -0.44 6.50 7.46
N GLN A 136 0.87 6.80 7.43
CA GLN A 136 1.34 8.07 6.88
C GLN A 136 1.77 7.98 5.41
N ILE A 137 2.32 6.83 4.98
CA ILE A 137 2.90 6.69 3.64
C ILE A 137 1.88 7.04 2.55
N TRP A 138 0.65 6.57 2.71
CA TRP A 138 -0.47 6.85 1.82
C TRP A 138 -1.50 7.82 2.42
N SER A 139 -1.07 8.77 3.25
CA SER A 139 -1.94 9.86 3.76
C SER A 139 -3.26 9.37 4.39
N GLY A 140 -3.19 8.40 5.30
CA GLY A 140 -4.36 7.84 5.97
C GLY A 140 -5.19 6.89 5.11
N SER A 141 -4.60 6.23 4.10
CA SER A 141 -5.30 5.13 3.42
C SER A 141 -5.57 3.96 4.37
N TYR A 142 -4.61 3.65 5.24
CA TYR A 142 -4.73 2.61 6.24
C TYR A 142 -4.71 3.20 7.64
N ARG A 143 -5.31 2.45 8.55
CA ARG A 143 -5.23 2.64 9.99
C ARG A 143 -4.64 1.37 10.61
N TYR A 144 -3.61 1.52 11.43
CA TYR A 144 -3.06 0.38 12.16
C TYR A 144 -4.06 -0.09 13.23
N THR A 145 -4.14 -1.40 13.42
CA THR A 145 -5.02 -2.01 14.44
C THR A 145 -4.25 -3.02 15.28
N ALA A 146 -4.75 -3.27 16.49
CA ALA A 146 -4.30 -4.38 17.33
C ALA A 146 -5.06 -5.69 17.03
N HIS A 147 -5.82 -5.73 15.93
CA HIS A 147 -6.51 -6.94 15.51
C HIS A 147 -5.55 -7.82 14.72
N HIS A 148 -5.43 -9.06 15.17
CA HIS A 148 -4.62 -10.07 14.51
C HIS A 148 -5.29 -10.57 13.22
N ARG A 149 -4.47 -11.04 12.28
CA ARG A 149 -4.94 -11.78 11.09
C ARG A 149 -5.92 -12.89 11.46
N GLY A 150 -6.97 -13.06 10.66
CA GLY A 150 -8.02 -14.06 10.89
C GLY A 150 -9.06 -13.68 11.95
N SER A 151 -8.93 -12.55 12.64
CA SER A 151 -9.93 -12.07 13.61
C SER A 151 -11.30 -11.71 13.00
N GLY A 152 -11.34 -11.48 11.68
CA GLY A 152 -12.52 -10.92 11.00
C GLY A 152 -12.75 -9.44 11.29
N ARG A 153 -11.79 -8.74 11.92
CA ARG A 153 -11.89 -7.33 12.33
C ARG A 153 -10.86 -6.41 11.66
N CYS A 154 -10.01 -6.95 10.80
CA CYS A 154 -9.01 -6.19 10.06
C CYS A 154 -8.80 -6.78 8.68
N ILE A 155 -8.45 -5.93 7.72
CA ILE A 155 -8.12 -6.28 6.35
C ILE A 155 -6.71 -6.87 6.30
N GLN A 156 -6.59 -7.98 5.57
CA GLN A 156 -5.33 -8.64 5.28
C GLN A 156 -4.88 -8.31 3.85
N MET A 157 -3.64 -7.84 3.70
CA MET A 157 -2.98 -7.70 2.39
C MET A 157 -2.50 -9.06 1.89
N TRP A 158 -2.06 -9.93 2.81
CA TRP A 158 -1.58 -11.27 2.52
C TRP A 158 -2.57 -12.31 3.05
N PHE A 159 -2.91 -13.32 2.25
CA PHE A 159 -3.72 -14.46 2.69
C PHE A 159 -3.51 -15.66 1.79
N ASP A 160 -3.88 -16.83 2.27
CA ASP A 160 -3.86 -18.07 1.49
C ASP A 160 -5.15 -18.14 0.65
N PRO A 161 -5.06 -18.06 -0.70
CA PRO A 161 -6.25 -18.05 -1.54
C PRO A 161 -6.99 -19.39 -1.52
N THR A 162 -6.35 -20.48 -1.08
CA THR A 162 -7.01 -21.79 -0.95
C THR A 162 -8.00 -21.86 0.21
N GLN A 163 -7.86 -20.96 1.20
CA GLN A 163 -8.76 -20.82 2.34
C GLN A 163 -9.85 -19.77 2.12
N GLY A 164 -9.93 -19.21 0.90
CA GLY A 164 -10.83 -18.12 0.56
C GLY A 164 -10.31 -16.74 0.98
N ASN A 165 -10.95 -15.68 0.49
CA ASN A 165 -10.59 -14.31 0.81
C ASN A 165 -11.18 -13.90 2.18
N PRO A 166 -10.35 -13.69 3.23
CA PRO A 166 -10.83 -13.37 4.57
C PRO A 166 -11.48 -11.97 4.66
N ASN A 167 -11.17 -11.08 3.72
CA ASN A 167 -11.65 -9.70 3.74
C ASN A 167 -13.15 -9.59 3.41
N VAL A 168 -13.77 -10.66 2.87
CA VAL A 168 -15.23 -10.71 2.66
C VAL A 168 -15.97 -10.54 3.98
N ALA A 169 -15.60 -11.32 5.01
CA ALA A 169 -16.24 -11.25 6.33
C ALA A 169 -15.94 -9.93 7.04
N VAL A 170 -14.73 -9.39 6.85
CA VAL A 170 -14.32 -8.11 7.43
C VAL A 170 -15.17 -6.98 6.82
N ALA A 171 -15.30 -6.92 5.50
CA ALA A 171 -16.11 -5.91 4.83
C ALA A 171 -17.58 -5.99 5.26
N GLN A 172 -18.14 -7.19 5.38
CA GLN A 172 -19.51 -7.40 5.88
C GLN A 172 -19.70 -6.93 7.32
N TYR A 173 -18.68 -7.05 8.16
CA TYR A 173 -18.75 -6.60 9.56
C TYR A 173 -18.77 -5.06 9.69
N TYR A 174 -18.11 -4.35 8.78
CA TYR A 174 -18.00 -2.88 8.80
C TYR A 174 -18.98 -2.15 7.87
N ALA A 175 -19.75 -2.89 7.05
CA ALA A 175 -20.74 -2.34 6.11
C ALA A 175 -22.05 -1.92 6.78
#